data_AF-A0A372NST3-F1
#
_entry.id   AF-A0A372NST3-F1
#
_cell.length_a   1.000
_cell.length_b   1.000
_cell.length_c   1.000
_cell.angle_alpha   90.00
_cell.angle_beta   90.00
_cell.angle_gamma   90.00
#
_symmetry.space_group_name_H-M   'P 1'
#
loop_
_entity.id
_entity.type
_entity.pdbx_description
1 polymer ?
#
loop_
_entity_poly.entity_id
_entity_poly.type
_entity_poly.pdbx_seq_one_letter_code
_entity_poly.pdbx_strand_id
1 'polypeptide(L)'
;MPEQDDYEQIVIDNIAKYGCHLTLIESNGYTPAFIYSIGLYQNYGHPEIICVGLDINVMAAIINGAKDMAAAGETIVTGKLYQGFLQDYDVQFLEVQELNYFDYLGFGSKFYQGIDYPVLQMVWPDKQNKFPWEDGFNEDWKYKQPLLDRNANFRFYESETLGVYTTSDALAGAPVLYVYHNENGDWQFHTSLEPDINDGKLVCLKHLVEADPSLNSIYFLQYGWAASRADRDAEWEVEESPDEDEDTDEAGDELISQPDSVNKPPSAIKKMINWLKGG
;
A
#
# COMPACT_ATOMS: atom_id res chain seq x y z
N MET A 1 -7.22 -14.91 -17.67
CA MET A 1 -6.43 -15.47 -16.55
C MET A 1 -6.46 -16.98 -16.71
N PRO A 2 -5.32 -17.69 -16.57
CA PRO A 2 -5.32 -19.15 -16.56
C PRO A 2 -6.21 -19.68 -15.43
N GLU A 3 -6.80 -20.88 -15.60
CA GLU A 3 -7.52 -21.55 -14.51
C GLU A 3 -6.55 -21.79 -13.33
N GLN A 4 -7.08 -21.89 -12.11
CA GLN A 4 -6.28 -21.92 -10.87
C GLN A 4 -5.24 -23.06 -10.84
N ASP A 5 -5.53 -24.19 -11.51
CA ASP A 5 -4.63 -25.34 -11.62
C ASP A 5 -3.47 -25.10 -12.60
N ASP A 6 -3.66 -24.24 -13.60
CA ASP A 6 -2.64 -23.89 -14.58
C ASP A 6 -1.59 -22.92 -13.99
N TYR A 7 -2.01 -22.00 -13.12
CA TYR A 7 -1.06 -21.14 -12.40
C TYR A 7 -0.13 -21.93 -11.47
N GLU A 8 -0.66 -22.91 -10.73
CA GLU A 8 0.15 -23.74 -9.83
C GLU A 8 1.21 -24.54 -10.60
N GLN A 9 0.84 -25.11 -11.74
CA GLN A 9 1.80 -25.80 -12.60
C GLN A 9 2.88 -24.84 -13.14
N ILE A 10 2.51 -23.61 -13.52
CA ILE A 10 3.48 -22.58 -13.96
C ILE A 10 4.46 -22.22 -12.84
N VAL A 11 3.98 -22.13 -11.59
CA VAL A 11 4.86 -21.89 -10.42
C VAL A 11 5.87 -23.02 -10.28
N ILE A 12 5.41 -24.27 -10.28
CA ILE A 12 6.26 -25.46 -10.16
C ILE A 12 7.29 -25.52 -11.30
N ASP A 13 6.86 -25.31 -12.55
CA ASP A 13 7.73 -25.36 -13.72
C ASP A 13 8.80 -24.26 -13.68
N ASN A 14 8.43 -23.05 -13.27
CA ASN A 14 9.38 -21.94 -13.14
C ASN A 14 10.39 -22.19 -12.02
N ILE A 15 9.95 -22.72 -10.87
CA ILE A 15 10.86 -23.09 -9.78
C ILE A 15 11.87 -24.14 -10.24
N ALA A 16 11.41 -25.19 -10.92
CA ALA A 16 12.27 -26.25 -11.43
C ALA A 16 13.25 -25.77 -12.51
N LYS A 17 12.81 -24.87 -13.39
CA LYS A 17 13.59 -24.41 -14.55
C LYS A 17 14.52 -23.24 -14.24
N TYR A 18 14.08 -22.29 -13.42
CA TYR A 18 14.75 -21.02 -13.19
C TYR A 18 15.26 -20.85 -11.76
N GLY A 19 14.89 -21.75 -10.84
CA GLY A 19 15.29 -21.71 -9.43
C GLY A 19 14.28 -21.02 -8.51
N CYS A 20 13.44 -20.13 -9.04
CA CYS A 20 12.29 -19.56 -8.36
C CYS A 20 11.25 -19.04 -9.38
N HIS A 21 10.02 -18.88 -8.93
CA HIS A 21 8.96 -18.15 -9.63
C HIS A 21 8.88 -16.72 -9.07
N LEU A 22 8.63 -15.72 -9.93
CA LEU A 22 8.39 -14.34 -9.52
C LEU A 22 6.91 -14.02 -9.69
N THR A 23 6.25 -13.63 -8.60
CA THR A 23 4.86 -13.19 -8.61
C THR A 23 4.80 -11.68 -8.55
N LEU A 24 4.25 -11.06 -9.61
CA LEU A 24 4.01 -9.62 -9.68
C LEU A 24 2.57 -9.31 -9.29
N ILE A 25 2.41 -8.36 -8.37
CA ILE A 25 1.16 -7.68 -8.10
C ILE A 25 1.31 -6.24 -8.60
N GLU A 26 0.48 -5.87 -9.57
CA GLU A 26 0.51 -4.53 -10.17
C GLU A 26 -0.09 -3.48 -9.21
N SER A 27 0.34 -2.24 -9.38
CA SER A 27 -0.28 -1.11 -8.68
C SER A 27 -1.71 -0.91 -9.19
N ASN A 28 -2.63 -0.61 -8.28
CA ASN A 28 -3.99 -0.15 -8.63
C ASN A 28 -4.10 1.38 -8.71
N GLY A 29 -2.97 2.10 -8.72
CA GLY A 29 -2.92 3.57 -8.68
C GLY A 29 -2.86 4.17 -7.28
N TYR A 30 -3.34 3.45 -6.25
CA TYR A 30 -3.21 3.84 -4.84
C TYR A 30 -2.17 3.00 -4.11
N THR A 31 -2.26 1.68 -4.20
CA THR A 31 -1.27 0.75 -3.61
C THR A 31 -0.05 0.57 -4.52
N PRO A 32 1.17 0.46 -3.96
CA PRO A 32 2.36 0.25 -4.75
C PRO A 32 2.39 -1.15 -5.36
N ALA A 33 2.97 -1.27 -6.56
CA ALA A 33 3.29 -2.56 -7.14
C ALA A 33 4.36 -3.28 -6.29
N PHE A 34 4.32 -4.61 -6.27
CA PHE A 34 5.35 -5.41 -5.63
C PHE A 34 5.59 -6.73 -6.35
N ILE A 35 6.79 -7.28 -6.17
CA ILE A 35 7.14 -8.62 -6.63
C ILE A 35 7.66 -9.41 -5.44
N TYR A 36 7.30 -10.68 -5.37
CA TYR A 36 7.94 -11.61 -4.46
C TYR A 36 8.34 -12.91 -5.15
N SER A 37 9.33 -13.59 -4.58
CA SER A 37 9.75 -14.92 -5.04
C SER A 37 8.92 -16.04 -4.40
N ILE A 38 8.83 -17.16 -5.12
CA ILE A 38 8.40 -18.46 -4.60
C ILE A 38 9.43 -19.48 -5.04
N GLY A 39 9.97 -20.27 -4.11
CA GLY A 39 10.88 -21.38 -4.40
C GLY A 39 12.33 -21.17 -3.95
N LEU A 40 12.72 -19.97 -3.51
CA LEU A 40 14.05 -19.76 -2.91
C LEU A 40 14.24 -20.62 -1.65
N TYR A 41 13.18 -20.69 -0.84
CA TYR A 41 13.20 -21.47 0.39
C TYR A 41 13.25 -22.96 0.09
N GLN A 42 12.48 -23.42 -0.90
CA GLN A 42 12.43 -24.83 -1.29
C GLN A 42 13.75 -25.31 -1.90
N ASN A 43 14.33 -24.54 -2.82
CA ASN A 43 15.48 -24.96 -3.60
C ASN A 43 16.81 -24.72 -2.89
N TYR A 44 16.91 -23.66 -2.06
CA TYR A 44 18.18 -23.21 -1.51
C TYR A 44 18.18 -23.08 0.01
N GLY A 45 17.03 -23.26 0.69
CA GLY A 45 16.90 -22.96 2.12
C GLY A 45 17.05 -21.47 2.45
N HIS A 46 16.91 -20.60 1.45
CA HIS A 46 17.02 -19.15 1.58
C HIS A 46 15.64 -18.52 1.78
N PRO A 47 15.46 -17.48 2.61
CA PRO A 47 14.19 -16.76 2.70
C PRO A 47 13.66 -16.30 1.34
N GLU A 48 12.33 -16.31 1.17
CA GLU A 48 11.74 -15.64 0.01
C GLU A 48 11.99 -14.13 0.09
N ILE A 49 12.05 -13.45 -1.05
CA ILE A 49 12.29 -12.02 -1.12
C ILE A 49 11.05 -11.31 -1.64
N ILE A 50 10.63 -10.24 -0.98
CA ILE A 50 9.64 -9.28 -1.48
C ILE A 50 10.27 -7.91 -1.70
N CYS A 51 9.89 -7.24 -2.78
CA CYS A 51 10.30 -5.89 -3.12
C CYS A 51 9.07 -5.06 -3.50
N VAL A 52 8.94 -3.85 -2.97
CA VAL A 52 7.73 -3.01 -3.11
C VAL A 52 8.11 -1.62 -3.62
N GLY A 53 7.33 -1.07 -4.55
CA GLY A 53 7.32 0.36 -4.87
C GLY A 53 8.38 0.87 -5.88
N LEU A 54 9.20 -0.01 -6.46
CA LEU A 54 10.11 0.34 -7.56
C LEU A 54 9.51 -0.02 -8.93
N ASP A 55 10.21 0.35 -10.01
CA ASP A 55 9.87 -0.14 -11.35
C ASP A 55 9.91 -1.68 -11.41
N ILE A 56 8.96 -2.29 -12.11
CA ILE A 56 8.78 -3.75 -12.20
C ILE A 56 10.07 -4.45 -12.64
N ASN A 57 10.79 -3.89 -13.61
CA ASN A 57 12.03 -4.52 -14.10
C ASN A 57 13.15 -4.43 -13.06
N VAL A 58 13.20 -3.34 -12.29
CA VAL A 58 14.15 -3.16 -11.19
C VAL A 58 13.85 -4.15 -10.07
N MET A 59 12.59 -4.27 -9.65
CA MET A 59 12.18 -5.26 -8.62
C MET A 59 12.52 -6.69 -9.05
N ALA A 60 12.24 -7.04 -10.31
CA ALA A 60 12.55 -8.35 -10.86
C ALA A 60 14.07 -8.63 -10.92
N ALA A 61 14.88 -7.62 -11.29
CA ALA A 61 16.34 -7.74 -11.30
C ALA A 61 16.90 -7.96 -9.89
N ILE A 62 16.36 -7.26 -8.89
CA ILE A 62 16.74 -7.40 -7.48
C ILE A 62 16.48 -8.83 -6.98
N ILE A 63 15.28 -9.36 -7.24
CA ILE A 63 14.94 -10.73 -6.82
C ILE A 63 15.82 -11.75 -7.54
N ASN A 64 16.13 -11.54 -8.83
CA ASN A 64 17.06 -12.41 -9.54
C ASN A 64 18.48 -12.36 -8.96
N GLY A 65 18.95 -11.19 -8.52
CA GLY A 65 20.23 -11.07 -7.81
C GLY A 65 20.24 -11.86 -6.50
N ALA A 66 19.15 -11.80 -5.73
CA ALA A 66 19.02 -12.57 -4.49
C ALA A 66 18.96 -14.08 -4.76
N LYS A 67 18.27 -14.49 -5.82
CA LYS A 67 18.24 -15.88 -6.30
C LYS A 67 19.63 -16.37 -6.71
N ASP A 68 20.42 -15.55 -7.43
CA ASP A 68 21.78 -15.91 -7.82
C ASP A 68 22.70 -16.07 -6.59
N MET A 69 22.55 -15.21 -5.57
CA MET A 69 23.23 -15.37 -4.28
C MET A 69 22.82 -16.65 -3.54
N ALA A 70 21.51 -16.93 -3.46
CA ALA A 70 20.98 -18.15 -2.85
C ALA A 70 21.51 -19.41 -3.55
N ALA A 71 21.56 -19.41 -4.88
CA ALA A 71 22.13 -20.50 -5.68
C ALA A 71 23.64 -20.70 -5.45
N ALA A 72 24.36 -19.64 -5.09
CA ALA A 72 25.77 -19.71 -4.68
C ALA A 72 25.96 -20.21 -3.23
N GLY A 73 24.87 -20.46 -2.50
CA GLY A 73 24.91 -20.87 -1.08
C GLY A 73 25.14 -19.71 -0.11
N GLU A 74 24.98 -18.48 -0.58
CA GLU A 74 25.03 -17.29 0.29
C GLU A 74 23.67 -17.07 0.95
N THR A 75 23.68 -16.46 2.13
CA THR A 75 22.46 -16.08 2.84
C THR A 75 22.47 -14.59 3.13
N ILE A 76 21.34 -13.94 2.86
CA ILE A 76 21.15 -12.53 3.19
C ILE A 76 21.01 -12.37 4.72
N VAL A 77 21.77 -11.42 5.27
CA VAL A 77 21.78 -11.05 6.68
C VAL A 77 20.99 -9.76 6.83
N THR A 78 20.02 -9.75 7.74
CA THR A 78 19.14 -8.62 7.98
C THR A 78 19.90 -7.40 8.50
N GLY A 79 19.47 -6.20 8.09
CA GLY A 79 20.10 -4.93 8.47
C GLY A 79 21.51 -4.68 7.92
N LYS A 80 22.12 -5.63 7.21
CA LYS A 80 23.38 -5.40 6.49
C LYS A 80 23.13 -4.61 5.20
N LEU A 81 24.04 -3.69 4.88
CA LEU A 81 24.05 -2.99 3.59
C LEU A 81 24.58 -3.91 2.49
N TYR A 82 23.83 -3.97 1.39
CA TYR A 82 24.19 -4.72 0.19
C TYR A 82 24.33 -3.78 -1.01
N GLN A 83 25.48 -3.87 -1.66
CA GLN A 83 25.78 -3.20 -2.92
C GLN A 83 25.41 -4.07 -4.12
N GLY A 84 25.11 -3.43 -5.26
CA GLY A 84 24.95 -4.12 -6.54
C GLY A 84 23.55 -4.65 -6.83
N PHE A 85 22.63 -4.63 -5.85
CA PHE A 85 21.21 -4.91 -6.09
C PHE A 85 20.52 -3.75 -6.80
N LEU A 86 20.81 -2.52 -6.36
CA LEU A 86 20.31 -1.29 -6.95
C LEU A 86 21.53 -0.47 -7.39
N GLN A 87 21.52 0.01 -8.64
CA GLN A 87 22.65 0.78 -9.16
C GLN A 87 22.81 2.07 -8.37
N ASP A 88 24.03 2.37 -7.91
CA ASP A 88 24.41 3.57 -7.17
C ASP A 88 23.81 3.72 -5.75
N TYR A 89 23.08 2.70 -5.26
CA TYR A 89 22.44 2.72 -3.95
C TYR A 89 22.65 1.41 -3.19
N ASP A 90 22.92 1.53 -1.90
CA ASP A 90 22.95 0.38 -1.01
C ASP A 90 21.51 0.00 -0.60
N VAL A 91 21.21 -1.29 -0.54
CA VAL A 91 19.91 -1.79 -0.06
C VAL A 91 20.07 -2.49 1.29
N GLN A 92 18.97 -2.60 2.04
CA GLN A 92 18.91 -3.45 3.23
C GLN A 92 17.78 -4.46 3.11
N PHE A 93 17.89 -5.54 3.88
CA PHE A 93 16.84 -6.54 3.99
C PHE A 93 16.33 -6.58 5.42
N LEU A 94 15.00 -6.60 5.57
CA LEU A 94 14.30 -6.70 6.84
C LEU A 94 13.44 -7.96 6.85
N GLU A 95 13.20 -8.53 8.04
CA GLU A 95 12.24 -9.64 8.18
C GLU A 95 10.82 -9.14 7.95
N VAL A 96 10.01 -9.94 7.25
CA VAL A 96 8.58 -9.66 7.09
C VAL A 96 7.83 -10.29 8.26
N GLN A 97 6.98 -9.52 8.94
CA GLN A 97 6.08 -10.08 9.95
C GLN A 97 5.09 -11.05 9.31
N GLU A 98 4.89 -12.22 9.92
CA GLU A 98 3.97 -13.26 9.42
C GLU A 98 2.54 -12.76 9.18
N LEU A 99 2.08 -11.78 9.95
CA LEU A 99 0.76 -11.15 9.77
C LEU A 99 0.58 -10.52 8.39
N ASN A 100 1.66 -10.15 7.70
CA ASN A 100 1.62 -9.60 6.35
C ASN A 100 1.56 -10.69 5.26
N TYR A 101 1.74 -11.98 5.59
CA TYR A 101 1.78 -13.02 4.55
C TYR A 101 0.43 -13.17 3.85
N PHE A 102 -0.67 -13.00 4.60
CA PHE A 102 -2.02 -13.08 4.06
C PHE A 102 -2.31 -11.99 3.02
N ASP A 103 -1.77 -10.78 3.23
CA ASP A 103 -2.04 -9.63 2.37
C ASP A 103 -1.10 -9.57 1.16
N TYR A 104 0.15 -10.04 1.31
CA TYR A 104 1.18 -9.88 0.28
C TYR A 104 1.56 -11.19 -0.44
N LEU A 105 1.48 -12.34 0.24
CA LEU A 105 2.15 -13.58 -0.20
C LEU A 105 1.18 -14.74 -0.46
N GLY A 106 -0.08 -14.44 -0.80
CA GLY A 106 -1.14 -15.44 -0.92
C GLY A 106 -0.80 -16.65 -1.80
N PHE A 107 -0.15 -16.45 -2.95
CA PHE A 107 0.28 -17.58 -3.81
C PHE A 107 1.46 -18.36 -3.21
N GLY A 108 2.39 -17.67 -2.53
CA GLY A 108 3.48 -18.30 -1.80
C GLY A 108 2.95 -19.17 -0.66
N SER A 109 2.01 -18.66 0.13
CA SER A 109 1.38 -19.41 1.22
C SER A 109 0.57 -20.61 0.70
N LYS A 110 -0.10 -20.47 -0.46
CA LYS A 110 -0.74 -21.60 -1.13
C LYS A 110 0.29 -22.68 -1.52
N PHE A 111 1.40 -22.27 -2.13
CA PHE A 111 2.47 -23.17 -2.57
C PHE A 111 3.12 -23.93 -1.39
N TYR A 112 3.42 -23.23 -0.29
CA TYR A 112 4.01 -23.81 0.91
C TYR A 112 3.01 -24.48 1.85
N GLN A 113 1.71 -24.45 1.52
CA GLN A 113 0.62 -25.01 2.34
C GLN A 113 0.58 -24.45 3.77
N GLY A 114 0.90 -23.16 3.93
CA GLY A 114 0.98 -22.50 5.21
C GLY A 114 1.85 -21.26 5.17
N ILE A 115 2.33 -20.83 6.34
CA ILE A 115 3.21 -19.66 6.52
C ILE A 115 4.61 -20.03 7.03
N ASP A 116 4.93 -21.33 7.09
CA ASP A 116 6.21 -21.86 7.61
C ASP A 116 7.35 -21.72 6.59
N TYR A 117 7.63 -20.49 6.19
CA TYR A 117 8.75 -20.10 5.35
C TYR A 117 9.17 -18.67 5.66
N PRO A 118 10.48 -18.38 5.84
CA PRO A 118 10.93 -17.04 6.14
C PRO A 118 10.88 -16.15 4.89
N VAL A 119 10.56 -14.87 5.08
CA VAL A 119 10.51 -13.86 4.01
C VAL A 119 11.29 -12.62 4.44
N LEU A 120 12.08 -12.07 3.52
CA LEU A 120 12.77 -10.80 3.69
C LEU A 120 12.23 -9.76 2.72
N GLN A 121 11.96 -8.56 3.22
CA GLN A 121 11.71 -7.39 2.39
C GLN A 121 13.03 -6.74 2.02
N MET A 122 13.26 -6.53 0.72
CA MET A 122 14.29 -5.62 0.24
C MET A 122 13.78 -4.18 0.37
N VAL A 123 14.51 -3.36 1.12
CA VAL A 123 14.23 -1.93 1.33
C VAL A 123 15.27 -1.11 0.58
N TRP A 124 14.78 -0.15 -0.19
CA TRP A 124 15.60 0.79 -0.97
C TRP A 124 15.68 2.17 -0.28
N PRO A 125 16.78 2.92 -0.43
CA PRO A 125 16.88 4.26 0.12
C PRO A 125 16.37 5.33 -0.86
N ASP A 126 16.26 6.57 -0.39
CA ASP A 126 16.03 7.71 -1.27
C ASP A 126 17.32 8.13 -2.03
N LYS A 127 17.21 9.21 -2.83
CA LYS A 127 18.34 9.76 -3.60
C LYS A 127 19.48 10.33 -2.74
N GLN A 128 19.29 10.46 -1.43
CA GLN A 128 20.29 10.89 -0.46
C GLN A 128 20.92 9.70 0.29
N ASN A 129 20.62 8.45 -0.12
CA ASN A 129 21.00 7.22 0.57
C ASN A 129 20.43 7.15 2.00
N LYS A 130 19.23 7.70 2.22
CA LYS A 130 18.50 7.55 3.48
C LYS A 130 17.44 6.46 3.36
N PHE A 131 17.31 5.63 4.38
CA PHE A 131 16.22 4.67 4.49
C PHE A 131 14.95 5.29 5.10
N PRO A 132 13.76 4.69 4.92
CA PRO A 132 12.49 5.26 5.41
C PRO A 132 12.43 5.53 6.92
N TRP A 133 13.27 4.87 7.72
CA TRP A 133 13.36 5.06 9.18
C TRP A 133 14.43 6.08 9.60
N GLU A 134 15.20 6.63 8.67
CA GLU A 134 16.23 7.62 8.99
C GLU A 134 15.70 9.05 8.93
N ASP A 135 16.20 9.89 9.83
CA ASP A 135 15.94 11.33 9.79
C ASP A 135 16.41 11.93 8.46
N GLY A 136 15.53 12.69 7.82
CA GLY A 136 15.80 13.37 6.55
C GLY A 136 15.51 12.51 5.31
N PHE A 137 14.89 11.34 5.45
CA PHE A 137 14.31 10.62 4.32
C PHE A 137 13.29 11.48 3.58
N ASN A 138 13.21 11.30 2.26
CA ASN A 138 12.20 11.98 1.45
C ASN A 138 10.76 11.58 1.87
N GLU A 139 10.04 12.50 2.51
CA GLU A 139 8.68 12.27 3.01
C GLU A 139 7.68 11.88 1.91
N ASP A 140 7.83 12.36 0.67
CA ASP A 140 6.95 11.98 -0.46
C ASP A 140 7.05 10.49 -0.83
N TRP A 141 8.10 9.80 -0.35
CA TRP A 141 8.39 8.41 -0.67
C TRP A 141 8.11 7.47 0.50
N LYS A 142 7.75 8.02 1.66
CA LYS A 142 7.63 7.29 2.94
C LYS A 142 6.66 6.13 2.88
N TYR A 143 5.56 6.31 2.15
CA TYR A 143 4.51 5.31 2.02
C TYR A 143 4.54 4.54 0.69
N LYS A 144 5.55 4.78 -0.16
CA LYS A 144 5.72 4.01 -1.42
C LYS A 144 6.25 2.59 -1.18
N GLN A 145 6.87 2.35 -0.03
CA GLN A 145 7.30 1.03 0.42
C GLN A 145 6.89 0.85 1.90
N PRO A 146 5.73 0.24 2.18
CA PRO A 146 5.37 -0.06 3.57
C PRO A 146 6.44 -0.96 4.19
N LEU A 147 6.82 -0.68 5.43
CA LEU A 147 7.78 -1.49 6.17
C LEU A 147 7.06 -2.69 6.81
N LEU A 148 7.21 -3.85 6.18
CA LEU A 148 6.47 -5.07 6.54
C LEU A 148 6.98 -5.74 7.83
N ASP A 149 8.05 -5.21 8.42
CA ASP A 149 8.58 -5.60 9.72
C ASP A 149 7.82 -4.93 10.89
N ARG A 150 6.94 -3.96 10.62
CA ARG A 150 6.29 -3.14 11.68
C ARG A 150 4.88 -2.60 11.35
N ASN A 151 4.40 -2.69 10.12
CA ASN A 151 3.11 -2.10 9.71
C ASN A 151 1.87 -2.98 10.01
N ALA A 152 2.01 -4.17 10.57
CA ALA A 152 0.90 -5.14 10.63
C ALA A 152 -0.34 -4.63 11.41
N ASN A 153 -0.13 -3.73 12.38
CA ASN A 153 -1.19 -3.12 13.20
C ASN A 153 -1.76 -1.81 12.63
N PHE A 154 -1.09 -1.25 11.60
CA PHE A 154 -1.52 -0.04 10.89
C PHE A 154 -1.12 -0.16 9.42
N ARG A 155 -2.05 -0.65 8.60
CA ARG A 155 -1.77 -1.10 7.23
C ARG A 155 -1.91 -0.02 6.16
N PHE A 156 -2.43 1.15 6.52
CA PHE A 156 -2.65 2.25 5.59
C PHE A 156 -1.33 2.79 5.03
N TYR A 157 -1.36 3.20 3.77
CA TYR A 157 -0.25 3.86 3.07
C TYR A 157 -0.19 5.36 3.38
N GLU A 158 -0.49 5.71 4.62
CA GLU A 158 -0.67 7.07 5.10
C GLU A 158 0.02 7.26 6.44
N SER A 159 0.18 8.52 6.86
CA SER A 159 0.65 8.80 8.21
C SER A 159 -0.34 8.28 9.25
N GLU A 160 0.15 7.65 10.32
CA GLU A 160 -0.63 7.36 11.53
C GLU A 160 -1.31 8.63 12.09
N THR A 161 -0.70 9.79 11.86
CA THR A 161 -1.22 11.10 12.30
C THR A 161 -2.04 11.83 11.23
N LEU A 162 -2.37 11.17 10.11
CA LEU A 162 -3.23 11.75 9.08
C LEU A 162 -4.56 12.18 9.72
N GLY A 163 -4.99 13.42 9.46
CA GLY A 163 -6.29 13.90 9.90
C GLY A 163 -7.40 13.31 9.05
N VAL A 164 -8.37 12.65 9.67
CA VAL A 164 -9.51 12.00 9.00
C VAL A 164 -10.83 12.41 9.64
N TYR A 165 -11.90 12.39 8.85
CA TYR A 165 -13.22 12.83 9.29
C TYR A 165 -14.03 11.68 9.88
N THR A 166 -14.78 11.96 10.94
CA THR A 166 -15.69 11.01 11.59
C THR A 166 -16.78 11.74 12.38
N THR A 167 -17.62 11.02 13.14
CA THR A 167 -18.70 11.57 13.99
C THR A 167 -18.46 11.31 15.47
N SER A 168 -19.17 12.01 16.35
CA SER A 168 -19.08 11.81 17.80
C SER A 168 -19.48 10.39 18.22
N ASP A 169 -20.43 9.78 17.53
CA ASP A 169 -20.88 8.41 17.82
C ASP A 169 -19.77 7.38 17.56
N ALA A 170 -19.00 7.54 16.47
CA ALA A 170 -17.83 6.70 16.21
C ALA A 170 -16.81 6.80 17.35
N LEU A 171 -16.53 8.02 17.82
CA LEU A 171 -15.62 8.27 18.94
C LEU A 171 -16.16 7.75 20.28
N ALA A 172 -17.48 7.65 20.42
CA ALA A 172 -18.13 7.02 21.57
C ALA A 172 -18.11 5.47 21.49
N GLY A 173 -17.59 4.90 20.40
CA GLY A 173 -17.40 3.46 20.22
C GLY A 173 -18.48 2.76 19.40
N ALA A 174 -19.39 3.51 18.77
CA ALA A 174 -20.29 2.94 17.76
C ALA A 174 -19.48 2.39 16.57
N PRO A 175 -19.94 1.30 15.92
CA PRO A 175 -19.20 0.71 14.82
C PRO A 175 -19.16 1.65 13.62
N VAL A 176 -17.98 1.80 13.02
CA VAL A 176 -17.87 2.44 11.70
C VAL A 176 -18.48 1.47 10.68
N LEU A 177 -19.48 1.91 9.94
CA LEU A 177 -20.21 1.09 8.96
C LEU A 177 -20.00 1.57 7.53
N TYR A 178 -19.58 2.82 7.34
CA TYR A 178 -19.37 3.44 6.04
C TYR A 178 -18.03 4.16 6.04
N VAL A 179 -17.19 3.88 5.04
CA VAL A 179 -15.89 4.52 4.86
C VAL A 179 -15.81 5.06 3.44
N TYR A 180 -15.32 6.28 3.32
CA TYR A 180 -15.14 6.95 2.04
C TYR A 180 -13.70 7.41 1.91
N HIS A 181 -13.10 7.16 0.75
CA HIS A 181 -11.83 7.73 0.36
C HIS A 181 -12.09 8.57 -0.89
N ASN A 182 -12.31 9.88 -0.69
CA ASN A 182 -12.80 10.74 -1.77
C ASN A 182 -11.69 11.03 -2.81
N GLU A 183 -12.06 11.68 -3.92
CA GLU A 183 -11.13 12.02 -5.00
C GLU A 183 -10.00 12.98 -4.58
N ASN A 184 -10.21 13.74 -3.50
CA ASN A 184 -9.21 14.66 -2.95
C ASN A 184 -8.20 13.96 -2.03
N GLY A 185 -8.42 12.68 -1.71
CA GLY A 185 -7.58 11.89 -0.81
C GLY A 185 -7.95 12.00 0.67
N ASP A 186 -9.11 12.57 0.99
CA ASP A 186 -9.60 12.60 2.37
C ASP A 186 -10.28 11.28 2.71
N TRP A 187 -9.90 10.74 3.87
CA TRP A 187 -10.57 9.60 4.48
C TRP A 187 -11.69 10.06 5.41
N GLN A 188 -12.84 9.39 5.33
CA GLN A 188 -13.98 9.61 6.19
C GLN A 188 -14.55 8.30 6.72
N PHE A 189 -14.88 8.25 8.01
CA PHE A 189 -15.33 7.04 8.71
C PHE A 189 -16.61 7.33 9.50
N HIS A 190 -17.72 6.74 9.09
CA HIS A 190 -19.06 7.08 9.58
C HIS A 190 -19.83 5.86 10.10
N THR A 191 -20.70 6.11 11.08
CA THR A 191 -21.58 5.11 11.70
C THR A 191 -22.92 4.94 10.97
N SER A 192 -23.25 5.88 10.07
CA SER A 192 -24.46 5.91 9.26
C SER A 192 -24.15 6.38 7.84
N LEU A 193 -25.00 6.00 6.88
CA LEU A 193 -24.87 6.38 5.48
C LEU A 193 -24.91 7.89 5.28
N GLU A 194 -25.80 8.56 6.01
CA GLU A 194 -25.96 10.02 6.01
C GLU A 194 -25.57 10.55 7.40
N PRO A 195 -24.29 10.86 7.64
CA PRO A 195 -23.86 11.46 8.90
C PRO A 195 -24.31 12.93 9.02
N ASP A 196 -24.56 13.41 10.24
CA ASP A 196 -24.81 14.84 10.47
C ASP A 196 -23.52 15.63 10.26
N ILE A 197 -23.48 16.45 9.21
CA ILE A 197 -22.33 17.30 8.87
C ILE A 197 -21.95 18.27 10.00
N ASN A 198 -22.90 18.67 10.86
CA ASN A 198 -22.63 19.55 11.99
C ASN A 198 -21.91 18.82 13.14
N ASP A 199 -21.90 17.49 13.12
CA ASP A 199 -21.19 16.65 14.10
C ASP A 199 -19.82 16.18 13.60
N GLY A 200 -19.35 16.65 12.45
CA GLY A 200 -18.03 16.32 11.92
C GLY A 200 -16.90 16.52 12.94
N LYS A 201 -16.06 15.50 13.12
CA LYS A 201 -14.86 15.50 13.96
C LYS A 201 -13.65 15.17 13.10
N LEU A 202 -12.57 15.92 13.31
CA LEU A 202 -11.26 15.62 12.72
C LEU A 202 -10.40 14.95 13.79
N VAL A 203 -9.97 13.72 13.52
CA VAL A 203 -9.12 12.92 14.43
C VAL A 203 -7.95 12.33 13.67
N CYS A 204 -6.92 11.82 14.37
CA CYS A 204 -5.87 11.07 13.70
C CYS A 204 -6.36 9.68 13.28
N LEU A 205 -5.96 9.22 12.09
CA LEU A 205 -6.34 7.92 11.54
C LEU A 205 -6.01 6.78 12.50
N LYS A 206 -4.83 6.82 13.13
CA LYS A 206 -4.44 5.83 14.14
C LYS A 206 -5.46 5.68 15.26
N HIS A 207 -6.08 6.76 15.71
CA HIS A 207 -7.06 6.70 16.80
C HIS A 207 -8.26 5.82 16.43
N LEU A 208 -8.73 5.91 15.18
CA LEU A 208 -9.83 5.08 14.69
C LEU A 208 -9.38 3.63 14.50
N VAL A 209 -8.20 3.40 13.92
CA VAL A 209 -7.66 2.05 13.72
C VAL A 209 -7.39 1.33 15.05
N GLU A 210 -6.94 2.04 16.08
CA GLU A 210 -6.77 1.45 17.43
C GLU A 210 -8.12 1.13 18.09
N ALA A 211 -9.15 1.95 17.87
CA ALA A 211 -10.50 1.72 18.39
C ALA A 211 -11.22 0.59 17.64
N ASP A 212 -10.96 0.45 16.34
CA ASP A 212 -11.50 -0.59 15.49
C ASP A 212 -10.42 -1.16 14.54
N PRO A 213 -9.67 -2.18 14.99
CA PRO A 213 -8.60 -2.78 14.19
C PRO A 213 -9.06 -3.41 12.88
N SER A 214 -10.36 -3.70 12.72
CA SER A 214 -10.91 -4.23 11.47
C SER A 214 -10.83 -3.23 10.33
N LEU A 215 -10.65 -1.93 10.60
CA LEU A 215 -10.38 -0.92 9.58
C LEU A 215 -9.08 -1.20 8.81
N ASN A 216 -8.15 -2.00 9.36
CA ASN A 216 -6.97 -2.42 8.62
C ASN A 216 -7.29 -3.27 7.38
N SER A 217 -8.50 -3.83 7.22
CA SER A 217 -8.85 -4.62 6.03
C SER A 217 -9.25 -3.78 4.82
N ILE A 218 -9.44 -2.46 4.97
CA ILE A 218 -9.80 -1.55 3.86
C ILE A 218 -8.64 -0.61 3.46
N TYR A 219 -7.43 -0.90 3.94
CA TYR A 219 -6.23 -0.10 3.70
C TYR A 219 -5.89 0.12 2.21
N PHE A 220 -6.48 -0.68 1.31
CA PHE A 220 -6.29 -0.64 -0.13
C PHE A 220 -7.33 0.21 -0.88
N LEU A 221 -8.33 0.76 -0.17
CA LEU A 221 -9.40 1.56 -0.78
C LEU A 221 -8.80 2.75 -1.53
N GLN A 222 -9.03 2.81 -2.84
CA GLN A 222 -8.46 3.84 -3.71
C GLN A 222 -9.26 5.14 -3.67
N TYR A 223 -8.74 6.20 -4.27
CA TYR A 223 -9.47 7.47 -4.40
C TYR A 223 -10.78 7.29 -5.17
N GLY A 224 -11.83 7.96 -4.71
CA GLY A 224 -13.19 7.89 -5.25
C GLY A 224 -13.93 6.59 -4.88
N TRP A 225 -13.46 5.82 -3.89
CA TRP A 225 -14.08 4.55 -3.52
C TRP A 225 -14.62 4.58 -2.09
N ALA A 226 -15.63 3.73 -1.86
CA ALA A 226 -16.27 3.55 -0.57
C ALA A 226 -16.24 2.08 -0.15
N ALA A 227 -16.30 1.86 1.17
CA ALA A 227 -16.50 0.56 1.78
C ALA A 227 -17.66 0.64 2.78
N SER A 228 -18.56 -0.33 2.75
CA SER A 228 -19.65 -0.42 3.71
C SER A 228 -19.77 -1.82 4.31
N ARG A 229 -20.39 -1.93 5.48
CA ARG A 229 -20.66 -3.22 6.15
C ARG A 229 -21.90 -3.14 7.03
N ALA A 230 -22.53 -4.28 7.28
CA ALA A 230 -23.76 -4.36 8.06
C ALA A 230 -23.56 -4.11 9.57
N ASP A 231 -22.44 -4.58 10.12
CA ASP A 231 -22.04 -4.43 11.52
C ASP A 231 -20.50 -4.53 11.66
N ARG A 232 -19.97 -4.49 12.89
CA ARG A 232 -18.53 -4.51 13.17
C ARG A 232 -17.82 -5.77 12.67
N ASP A 233 -18.50 -6.91 12.67
CA ASP A 233 -17.90 -8.22 12.38
C ASP A 233 -18.17 -8.68 10.94
N ALA A 234 -19.03 -7.96 10.21
CA ALA A 234 -19.32 -8.20 8.80
C ALA A 234 -18.13 -7.87 7.89
N GLU A 235 -18.02 -8.60 6.77
CA GLU A 235 -17.07 -8.28 5.71
C GLU A 235 -17.41 -6.94 5.06
N TRP A 236 -16.38 -6.27 4.54
CA TRP A 236 -16.54 -5.02 3.81
C TRP A 236 -17.00 -5.27 2.37
N GLU A 237 -18.07 -4.59 1.99
CA GLU A 237 -18.49 -4.44 0.59
C GLU A 237 -17.85 -3.17 0.05
N VAL A 238 -17.07 -3.29 -1.02
CA VAL A 238 -16.28 -2.20 -1.60
C VAL A 238 -16.84 -1.83 -2.97
N GLU A 239 -17.07 -0.53 -3.19
CA GLU A 239 -17.63 -0.01 -4.44
C GLU A 239 -17.00 1.35 -4.81
N GLU A 240 -17.14 1.73 -6.08
CA GLU A 240 -16.84 3.08 -6.54
C GLU A 240 -17.90 4.04 -5.98
N SER A 241 -17.47 5.15 -5.39
CA SER A 241 -18.39 6.15 -4.88
C SER A 241 -19.08 6.84 -6.07
N PRO A 242 -20.40 7.10 -6.01
CA PRO A 242 -21.06 7.89 -7.03
C PRO A 242 -20.41 9.28 -7.10
N ASP A 243 -20.08 9.73 -8.31
CA ASP A 243 -19.47 11.05 -8.56
C ASP A 243 -20.30 12.16 -7.90
N GLU A 244 -19.66 13.05 -7.13
CA GLU A 244 -20.30 14.24 -6.56
C GLU A 244 -20.74 15.26 -7.64
N ASP A 245 -20.44 15.00 -8.93
CA ASP A 245 -20.63 15.92 -10.05
C ASP A 245 -21.99 15.82 -10.78
N GLU A 246 -22.95 14.99 -10.33
CA GLU A 246 -24.31 14.96 -10.95
C GLU A 246 -25.33 15.94 -10.36
N ASP A 247 -24.97 16.77 -9.37
CA ASP A 247 -25.91 17.71 -8.72
C ASP A 247 -25.42 19.18 -8.74
N THR A 248 -25.11 19.74 -9.92
CA THR A 248 -25.18 21.21 -10.10
C THR A 248 -25.76 21.59 -11.45
N ASP A 249 -27.08 21.77 -11.50
CA ASP A 249 -27.73 22.75 -12.37
C ASP A 249 -29.15 23.02 -11.87
N GLU A 250 -29.29 23.73 -10.75
CA GLU A 250 -30.42 24.64 -10.50
C GLU A 250 -30.17 25.51 -9.26
N ALA A 251 -29.53 26.68 -9.44
CA ALA A 251 -30.01 27.96 -8.91
C ALA A 251 -28.94 29.07 -8.97
N GLY A 252 -29.28 30.17 -9.65
CA GLY A 252 -29.09 31.51 -9.10
C GLY A 252 -27.71 32.14 -9.25
N ASP A 253 -27.47 32.69 -10.44
CA ASP A 253 -26.46 33.70 -10.74
C ASP A 253 -26.67 34.95 -9.84
N GLU A 254 -25.75 35.24 -8.91
CA GLU A 254 -25.54 36.62 -8.40
C GLU A 254 -24.09 36.85 -7.92
N LEU A 255 -23.37 37.64 -8.72
CA LEU A 255 -22.03 38.17 -8.52
C LEU A 255 -21.94 39.14 -7.33
N ILE A 256 -21.03 38.90 -6.38
CA ILE A 256 -20.36 39.98 -5.61
C ILE A 256 -18.86 39.68 -5.43
N SER A 257 -18.05 40.70 -5.70
CA SER A 257 -16.58 40.79 -5.77
C SER A 257 -15.80 40.64 -4.44
N GLN A 258 -14.56 40.12 -4.55
CA GLN A 258 -13.55 39.85 -3.49
C GLN A 258 -12.95 41.13 -2.79
N PRO A 259 -12.06 41.03 -1.76
CA PRO A 259 -10.64 40.60 -1.93
C PRO A 259 -9.96 39.79 -0.77
N ASP A 260 -9.03 38.91 -1.20
CA ASP A 260 -7.75 38.42 -0.63
C ASP A 260 -7.52 38.21 0.90
N SER A 261 -7.25 36.96 1.31
CA SER A 261 -5.87 36.43 1.52
C SER A 261 -5.82 35.18 2.44
N VAL A 262 -4.73 34.40 2.24
CA VAL A 262 -4.06 33.43 3.13
C VAL A 262 -4.08 31.95 2.68
N ASN A 263 -2.94 31.57 2.07
CA ASN A 263 -2.29 30.26 1.97
C ASN A 263 -3.06 29.02 1.48
N LYS A 264 -2.98 28.80 0.15
CA LYS A 264 -3.00 27.45 -0.45
C LYS A 264 -1.56 26.94 -0.63
N PRO A 265 -1.23 25.68 -0.29
CA PRO A 265 -0.02 25.04 -0.80
C PRO A 265 -0.17 24.73 -2.31
N PRO A 266 0.93 24.66 -3.08
CA PRO A 266 0.89 24.74 -4.55
C PRO A 266 0.39 23.45 -5.21
N SER A 267 -0.49 23.61 -6.19
CA SER A 267 -0.81 22.58 -7.18
C SER A 267 0.41 22.25 -8.04
N ALA A 268 1.05 21.10 -7.77
CA ALA A 268 2.19 20.63 -8.55
C ALA A 268 1.84 19.61 -9.64
N ILE A 269 0.57 19.25 -9.83
CA ILE A 269 0.20 18.22 -10.84
C ILE A 269 -0.47 18.83 -12.09
N LYS A 270 -1.06 20.04 -12.01
CA LYS A 270 -1.70 20.69 -13.19
C LYS A 270 -0.74 21.50 -14.07
N LYS A 271 0.51 21.75 -13.64
CA LYS A 271 1.55 22.44 -14.45
C LYS A 271 2.48 21.52 -15.23
N MET A 272 2.45 20.21 -15.01
CA MET A 272 3.30 19.25 -15.74
C MET A 272 2.61 18.64 -16.97
N ILE A 273 1.27 18.67 -17.02
CA ILE A 273 0.48 18.11 -18.14
C ILE A 273 0.34 19.11 -19.31
N ASN A 274 0.39 20.42 -19.06
CA ASN A 274 0.29 21.44 -20.11
C ASN A 274 1.64 21.81 -20.77
N TRP A 275 2.76 21.22 -20.33
CA TRP A 275 4.07 21.36 -20.99
C TRP A 275 4.36 20.24 -22.02
N LEU A 276 3.62 19.13 -21.98
CA LEU A 276 3.81 17.98 -22.88
C LEU A 276 2.76 17.86 -24.01
N LYS A 277 1.84 18.83 -24.13
CA LYS A 277 0.83 18.90 -25.21
C LYS A 277 0.99 20.12 -26.13
N GLY A 278 2.13 20.80 -26.07
CA GLY A 278 2.48 21.92 -26.94
C GLY A 278 3.89 21.77 -27.52
N GLY A 279 4.02 20.88 -28.51
CA GLY A 279 5.21 20.64 -29.32
C GLY A 279 4.83 19.88 -30.57
#